data_AF-A0A5R9FKP6-F1
#
_entry.id   AF-A0A5R9FKP6-F1
#
_cell.length_a   1.000
_cell.length_b   1.000
_cell.length_c   1.000
_cell.angle_alpha   90.00
_cell.angle_beta   90.00
_cell.angle_gamma   90.00
#
_symmetry.space_group_name_H-M   'P 1'
#
loop_
_entity.id
_entity.type
_entity.pdbx_description
1 polymer ?
#
loop_
_entity_poly.entity_id
_entity_poly.type
_entity_poly.pdbx_seq_one_letter_code
_entity_poly.pdbx_strand_id
1 'polypeptide(L)'
;MTWTRRASSGTPDAHPHQPCDQQPQRGRVCRRCRQLQRRMWRYGLTIARFNAVLRVQNFAIALCGDNEEEDDFGIPHTKASNWHIDHDHTCCGPGSSCGNCVRGLLCRQCNMEYLPAYERLPAHMRDSALFNTYLTDPPAQRPEAEVIKGRDNMYLPTSHAFLMDRKFADALEAAAG
;
A
#
# COMPACT_ATOMS: atom_id res chain seq x y z
N MET A 1 9.24 -6.91 48.57
CA MET A 1 9.09 -5.72 47.71
C MET A 1 8.33 -6.14 46.46
N THR A 2 7.01 -6.09 46.52
CA THR A 2 6.09 -6.57 45.49
C THR A 2 5.38 -5.34 44.91
N TRP A 3 5.69 -5.02 43.65
CA TRP A 3 5.04 -3.94 42.93
C TRP A 3 3.68 -4.40 42.42
N THR A 4 2.61 -3.99 43.10
CA THR A 4 1.24 -4.12 42.58
C THR A 4 0.99 -2.99 41.58
N ARG A 5 0.85 -3.35 40.29
CA ARG A 5 0.39 -2.42 39.23
C ARG A 5 -1.05 -2.01 39.54
N ARG A 6 -1.28 -0.71 39.72
CA ARG A 6 -2.62 -0.12 39.64
C ARG A 6 -3.15 -0.27 38.22
N ALA A 7 -4.39 -0.74 38.11
CA ALA A 7 -5.16 -0.64 36.88
C ALA A 7 -5.32 0.84 36.51
N SER A 8 -4.81 1.22 35.34
CA SER A 8 -5.07 2.54 34.76
C SER A 8 -6.49 2.55 34.19
N SER A 9 -7.32 3.37 34.81
CA SER A 9 -8.61 3.87 34.35
C SER A 9 -8.60 4.17 32.84
N GLY A 10 -9.59 3.61 32.14
CA GLY A 10 -9.75 3.74 30.69
C GLY A 10 -9.88 5.18 30.21
N THR A 11 -9.34 5.43 29.02
CA THR A 11 -9.57 6.64 28.26
C THR A 11 -10.96 6.58 27.61
N PRO A 12 -11.82 7.60 27.76
CA PRO A 12 -13.07 7.69 27.02
C PRO A 12 -12.77 8.43 25.71
N ASP A 13 -12.55 7.69 24.63
CA ASP A 13 -12.78 8.16 23.25
C ASP A 13 -12.65 6.99 22.27
N ALA A 14 -13.40 5.92 22.55
CA ALA A 14 -13.70 4.89 21.56
C ALA A 14 -15.00 5.29 20.84
N HIS A 15 -14.90 6.17 19.84
CA HIS A 15 -15.97 6.23 18.85
C HIS A 15 -16.11 4.83 18.23
N PRO A 16 -17.29 4.20 18.26
CA PRO A 16 -17.47 2.86 17.72
C PRO A 16 -17.11 2.89 16.24
N HIS A 17 -16.06 2.15 15.87
CA HIS A 17 -15.70 1.93 14.48
C HIS A 17 -16.86 1.20 13.80
N GLN A 18 -17.71 1.92 13.05
CA GLN A 18 -18.69 1.28 12.19
C GLN A 18 -17.94 0.41 11.14
N PRO A 19 -18.22 -0.90 11.06
CA PRO A 19 -17.67 -1.77 10.04
C PRO A 19 -18.04 -1.24 8.66
N CYS A 20 -17.06 -1.17 7.75
CA CYS A 20 -17.28 -0.70 6.38
C CYS A 20 -18.12 -1.68 5.52
N ASP A 21 -18.52 -2.80 6.10
CA ASP A 21 -19.42 -3.80 5.52
C ASP A 21 -20.89 -3.34 5.55
N GLN A 22 -21.21 -2.33 6.35
CA GLN A 22 -22.50 -1.66 6.29
C GLN A 22 -22.47 -0.65 5.14
N GLN A 23 -23.07 -1.06 4.01
CA GLN A 23 -23.36 -0.28 2.81
C GLN A 23 -22.95 1.20 2.94
N PRO A 24 -21.79 1.60 2.39
CA PRO A 24 -21.39 2.99 2.46
C PRO A 24 -22.52 3.85 1.89
N GLN A 25 -22.97 4.84 2.67
CA GLN A 25 -23.88 5.87 2.19
C GLN A 25 -23.36 6.37 0.85
N ARG A 26 -24.19 6.34 -0.21
CA ARG A 26 -23.81 6.68 -1.60
C ARG A 26 -22.81 7.86 -1.62
N GLY A 27 -21.53 7.60 -1.93
CA GLY A 27 -20.50 8.63 -2.10
C GLY A 27 -19.59 8.94 -0.90
N ARG A 28 -19.62 8.20 0.21
CA ARG A 28 -18.67 8.36 1.31
C ARG A 28 -17.68 7.19 1.43
N VAL A 29 -16.39 7.47 1.28
CA VAL A 29 -15.27 6.55 1.59
C VAL A 29 -14.96 6.58 3.09
N CYS A 30 -14.66 5.42 3.68
CA CYS A 30 -14.30 5.34 5.10
C CYS A 30 -12.96 6.04 5.39
N ARG A 31 -12.70 6.40 6.66
CA ARG A 31 -11.47 7.10 7.09
C ARG A 31 -10.20 6.35 6.67
N ARG A 32 -10.20 5.01 6.80
CA ARG A 32 -9.04 4.16 6.50
C ARG A 32 -8.77 4.10 4.98
N CYS A 33 -9.80 3.93 4.15
CA CYS A 33 -9.69 4.02 2.69
C CYS A 33 -9.21 5.40 2.22
N ARG A 34 -9.73 6.48 2.80
CA ARG A 34 -9.27 7.84 2.50
C ARG A 34 -7.82 8.07 2.91
N GLN A 35 -7.37 7.45 4.00
CA GLN A 35 -5.96 7.50 4.41
C GLN A 35 -5.06 6.76 3.42
N LEU A 36 -5.46 5.57 2.96
CA LEU A 36 -4.75 4.82 1.91
C LEU A 36 -4.67 5.63 0.61
N GLN A 37 -5.79 6.21 0.13
CA GLN A 37 -5.82 7.08 -1.06
C GLN A 37 -4.82 8.23 -0.96
N ARG A 38 -4.86 8.99 0.15
CA ARG A 38 -3.93 10.10 0.36
C ARG A 38 -2.47 9.64 0.40
N ARG A 39 -2.22 8.44 0.95
CA ARG A 39 -0.89 7.85 0.93
C ARG A 39 -0.44 7.57 -0.50
N MET A 40 -1.26 6.88 -1.31
CA MET A 40 -0.96 6.58 -2.71
C MET A 40 -0.71 7.84 -3.55
N TRP A 41 -1.56 8.86 -3.40
CA TRP A 41 -1.43 10.12 -4.16
C TRP A 41 -0.15 10.89 -3.84
N ARG A 42 0.35 10.82 -2.60
CA ARG A 42 1.65 11.39 -2.25
C ARG A 42 2.79 10.76 -3.04
N TYR A 43 2.63 9.50 -3.44
CA TYR A 43 3.58 8.77 -4.26
C TYR A 43 3.22 8.78 -5.75
N GLY A 44 2.31 9.65 -6.21
CA GLY A 44 1.91 9.71 -7.62
C GLY A 44 1.19 8.46 -8.14
N LEU A 45 0.70 7.59 -7.25
CA LEU A 45 0.05 6.34 -7.64
C LEU A 45 -1.47 6.50 -7.73
N THR A 46 -2.03 5.97 -8.82
CA THR A 46 -3.45 5.63 -8.91
C THR A 46 -3.71 4.31 -8.19
N ILE A 47 -4.97 4.02 -7.85
CA ILE A 47 -5.36 2.73 -7.29
C ILE A 47 -5.06 1.60 -8.28
N ALA A 48 -5.35 1.82 -9.57
CA ALA A 48 -5.08 0.83 -10.60
C ALA A 48 -3.58 0.50 -10.69
N ARG A 49 -2.71 1.52 -10.58
CA ARG A 49 -1.26 1.28 -10.54
C ARG A 49 -0.86 0.52 -9.28
N PHE A 50 -1.37 0.91 -8.11
CA PHE A 50 -1.11 0.19 -6.86
C PHE A 50 -1.50 -1.29 -6.94
N ASN A 51 -2.69 -1.58 -7.49
CA ASN A 51 -3.19 -2.95 -7.70
C ASN A 51 -2.32 -3.75 -8.67
N ALA A 52 -1.87 -3.13 -9.76
CA ALA A 52 -0.99 -3.78 -10.71
C ALA A 52 0.36 -4.18 -10.08
N VAL A 53 0.90 -3.34 -9.17
CA VAL A 53 2.10 -3.68 -8.38
C VAL A 53 1.82 -4.85 -7.42
N LEU A 54 0.72 -4.82 -6.67
CA LEU A 54 0.32 -5.93 -5.79
C LEU A 54 0.21 -7.25 -6.56
N ARG A 55 -0.38 -7.20 -7.77
CA ARG A 55 -0.56 -8.37 -8.64
C ARG A 55 0.78 -8.97 -9.06
N VAL A 56 1.75 -8.15 -9.48
CA VAL A 56 3.09 -8.63 -9.85
C VAL A 56 3.86 -9.18 -8.65
N GLN A 57 3.58 -8.65 -7.46
CA GLN A 57 4.12 -9.19 -6.20
C GLN A 57 3.38 -10.43 -5.70
N ASN A 58 2.42 -10.97 -6.46
CA ASN A 58 1.60 -12.11 -6.06
C ASN A 58 0.91 -11.90 -4.70
N PHE A 59 0.47 -10.68 -4.41
CA PHE A 59 -0.17 -10.31 -3.15
C PHE A 59 0.69 -10.59 -1.90
N ALA A 60 2.02 -10.53 -2.05
CA ALA A 60 2.99 -10.67 -0.98
C ALA A 60 3.93 -9.45 -0.90
N ILE A 61 4.60 -9.29 0.23
CA ILE A 61 5.64 -8.27 0.39
C ILE A 61 6.83 -8.60 -0.52
N ALA A 62 7.30 -7.62 -1.31
CA ALA A 62 8.30 -7.89 -2.35
C ALA A 62 9.67 -8.37 -1.86
N LEU A 63 10.03 -8.09 -0.60
CA LEU A 63 11.31 -8.50 -0.01
C LEU A 63 11.16 -9.77 0.83
N CYS A 64 10.57 -9.67 2.03
CA CYS A 64 10.49 -10.85 2.90
C CYS A 64 9.53 -11.93 2.41
N GLY A 65 8.62 -11.62 1.47
CA GLY A 65 7.60 -12.56 1.02
C GLY A 65 6.47 -12.77 2.03
N ASP A 66 6.59 -12.21 3.24
CA ASP A 66 5.60 -12.35 4.29
C ASP A 66 4.23 -11.83 3.82
N ASN A 67 3.21 -12.58 4.18
CA ASN A 67 1.80 -12.22 4.11
C ASN A 67 1.01 -12.83 5.29
N GLU A 68 1.73 -13.25 6.33
CA GLU A 68 1.20 -14.06 7.44
C GLU A 68 0.44 -13.23 8.47
N GLU A 69 0.74 -11.94 8.60
CA GLU A 69 -0.12 -11.05 9.38
C GLU A 69 -1.46 -10.94 8.65
N GLU A 70 -2.55 -11.34 9.33
CA GLU A 70 -3.92 -11.09 8.91
C GLU A 70 -4.09 -9.60 8.58
N ASP A 71 -3.88 -9.24 7.32
CA ASP A 71 -4.15 -7.95 6.76
C ASP A 71 -5.05 -8.12 5.54
N ASP A 72 -5.80 -7.09 5.21
CA ASP A 72 -6.77 -7.15 4.11
C ASP A 72 -6.08 -6.94 2.74
N PHE A 73 -4.90 -7.57 2.53
CA PHE A 73 -4.06 -7.45 1.33
C PHE A 73 -3.83 -5.99 0.91
N GLY A 74 -3.61 -5.13 1.91
CA GLY A 74 -3.38 -3.70 1.72
C GLY A 74 -4.60 -2.79 1.82
N ILE A 75 -5.82 -3.32 2.03
CA ILE A 75 -7.06 -2.53 2.05
C ILE A 75 -7.67 -2.45 3.46
N PRO A 76 -7.38 -1.41 4.26
CA PRO A 76 -7.56 -1.43 5.71
C PRO A 76 -9.03 -1.36 6.17
N HIS A 77 -9.77 -2.46 6.13
CA HIS A 77 -11.16 -2.53 6.58
C HIS A 77 -11.26 -3.13 7.97
N THR A 78 -10.65 -4.29 8.17
CA THR A 78 -10.57 -4.99 9.44
C THR A 78 -9.39 -4.44 10.25
N LYS A 79 -8.22 -4.30 9.61
CA LYS A 79 -6.96 -3.90 10.27
C LYS A 79 -6.24 -2.76 9.55
N ALA A 80 -5.22 -2.20 10.21
CA ALA A 80 -4.36 -1.20 9.57
C ALA A 80 -3.56 -1.86 8.44
N SER A 81 -3.33 -1.12 7.35
CA SER A 81 -2.53 -1.63 6.22
C SER A 81 -1.06 -1.69 6.64
N ASN A 82 -0.48 -2.88 6.59
CA ASN A 82 0.96 -3.12 6.82
C ASN A 82 1.83 -2.80 5.60
N TRP A 83 1.20 -2.36 4.50
CA TRP A 83 1.86 -2.12 3.23
C TRP A 83 2.39 -0.70 3.15
N HIS A 84 3.68 -0.56 2.91
CA HIS A 84 4.41 0.68 2.71
C HIS A 84 4.83 0.78 1.25
N ILE A 85 4.72 1.98 0.66
CA ILE A 85 5.15 2.25 -0.71
C ILE A 85 6.63 2.65 -0.64
N ASP A 86 7.48 1.80 -1.18
CA ASP A 86 8.91 2.05 -1.31
C ASP A 86 9.20 2.75 -2.64
N HIS A 87 10.14 3.70 -2.61
CA HIS A 87 10.59 4.40 -3.80
C HIS A 87 12.06 4.77 -3.72
N ASP A 88 12.66 4.97 -4.89
CA ASP A 88 14.04 5.41 -5.03
C ASP A 88 14.17 6.92 -4.73
N HIS A 89 14.85 7.24 -3.63
CA HIS A 89 15.12 8.62 -3.22
C HIS A 89 16.13 9.33 -4.13
N THR A 90 16.89 8.64 -4.98
CA THR A 90 17.79 9.28 -5.94
C THR A 90 17.02 9.98 -7.07
N CYS A 91 15.78 9.57 -7.33
CA CYS A 91 14.95 10.14 -8.38
C CYS A 91 14.29 11.47 -7.96
N CYS A 92 13.68 11.52 -6.77
CA CYS A 92 12.86 12.67 -6.33
C CYS A 92 13.29 13.25 -4.97
N GLY A 93 14.36 12.74 -4.37
CA GLY A 93 14.76 13.10 -3.01
C GLY A 93 13.81 12.56 -1.93
N PRO A 94 14.16 12.73 -0.65
CA PRO A 94 13.30 12.32 0.45
C PRO A 94 12.00 13.13 0.50
N GLY A 95 10.86 12.45 0.63
CA GLY A 95 9.56 13.09 0.89
C GLY A 95 8.77 13.54 -0.35
N SER A 96 9.31 13.36 -1.56
CA SER A 96 8.59 13.59 -2.80
C SER A 96 8.68 12.38 -3.73
N SER A 97 7.76 12.26 -4.69
CA SER A 97 7.72 11.11 -5.60
C SER A 97 6.96 11.46 -6.87
N CYS A 98 7.52 11.06 -8.02
CA CYS A 98 6.92 11.24 -9.34
C CYS A 98 6.02 10.06 -9.76
N GLY A 99 5.88 9.03 -8.92
CA GLY A 99 5.21 7.77 -9.28
C GLY A 99 6.11 6.77 -10.02
N ASN A 100 6.99 7.23 -10.90
CA ASN A 100 7.93 6.36 -11.63
C ASN A 100 9.07 5.83 -10.74
N CYS A 101 9.38 6.55 -9.65
CA CYS A 101 10.41 6.12 -8.70
C CYS A 101 9.95 5.01 -7.75
N VAL A 102 8.66 4.64 -7.76
CA VAL A 102 8.14 3.56 -6.92
C VAL A 102 8.78 2.25 -7.33
N ARG A 103 9.31 1.50 -6.35
CA ARG A 103 9.93 0.19 -6.56
C ARG A 103 8.98 -0.95 -6.25
N GLY A 104 8.21 -0.83 -5.18
CA GLY A 104 7.23 -1.85 -4.81
C GLY A 104 6.55 -1.55 -3.49
N LEU A 105 5.84 -2.56 -2.98
CA LEU A 105 5.12 -2.52 -1.73
C LEU A 105 5.78 -3.46 -0.73
N LEU A 106 6.14 -2.93 0.44
CA LEU A 106 6.92 -3.59 1.48
C LEU A 106 6.20 -3.56 2.83
N CYS A 107 6.57 -4.42 3.79
CA CYS A 107 6.20 -4.15 5.19
C CYS A 107 6.97 -2.96 5.74
N ARG A 108 6.54 -2.47 6.90
CA ARG A 108 7.24 -1.42 7.65
C ARG A 108 8.71 -1.78 7.91
N GLN A 109 9.02 -3.02 8.33
CA GLN A 109 10.38 -3.45 8.66
C GLN A 109 11.27 -3.47 7.42
N CYS A 110 10.82 -4.10 6.33
CA CYS A 110 11.55 -4.10 5.06
C CYS A 110 11.80 -2.68 4.56
N ASN A 111 10.78 -1.80 4.60
CA ASN A 111 10.85 -0.45 4.07
C ASN A 111 11.70 0.51 4.91
N MET A 112 11.64 0.41 6.24
CA MET A 112 12.25 1.40 7.15
C MET A 112 13.58 0.94 7.74
N GLU A 113 13.83 -0.37 7.78
CA GLU A 113 14.94 -0.95 8.53
C GLU A 113 15.86 -1.75 7.61
N TYR A 114 15.34 -2.78 6.95
CA TYR A 114 16.20 -3.72 6.21
C TYR A 114 16.75 -3.12 4.91
N LEU A 115 15.88 -2.61 4.04
CA LEU A 115 16.31 -2.04 2.77
C LEU A 115 17.22 -0.81 2.96
N PRO A 116 16.90 0.16 3.85
CA PRO A 116 17.80 1.29 4.10
C PRO A 116 19.14 0.89 4.75
N ALA A 117 19.18 -0.16 5.56
CA ALA A 117 20.44 -0.69 6.08
C ALA A 117 21.28 -1.29 4.94
N TYR A 118 20.65 -2.07 4.06
CA TYR A 118 21.31 -2.70 2.92
C TYR A 118 21.85 -1.68 1.91
N GLU A 119 21.06 -0.65 1.57
CA GLU A 119 21.48 0.43 0.66
C GLU A 119 22.62 1.29 1.23
N ARG A 120 22.84 1.30 2.55
CA ARG A 120 24.00 1.99 3.17
C ARG A 120 25.29 1.18 3.11
N LEU A 121 25.21 -0.13 2.83
CA LEU A 121 26.41 -0.94 2.67
C LEU A 121 27.19 -0.51 1.42
N PRO A 122 28.54 -0.56 1.48
CA PRO A 122 29.37 -0.46 0.28
C PRO A 122 28.95 -1.49 -0.77
N ALA A 123 29.02 -1.15 -2.05
CA ALA A 123 28.54 -2.02 -3.13
C ALA A 123 29.15 -3.44 -3.10
N HIS A 124 30.43 -3.57 -2.71
CA HIS A 124 31.11 -4.87 -2.59
C HIS A 124 30.62 -5.75 -1.42
N MET A 125 29.81 -5.20 -0.50
CA MET A 125 29.21 -5.93 0.62
C MET A 125 27.71 -6.21 0.40
N ARG A 126 27.15 -5.82 -0.75
CA ARG A 126 25.75 -6.08 -1.11
C ARG A 126 25.65 -7.42 -1.82
N ASP A 127 25.75 -8.51 -1.06
CA ASP A 127 25.78 -9.89 -1.58
C ASP A 127 24.42 -10.61 -1.57
N SER A 128 23.38 -10.00 -1.01
CA SER A 128 22.06 -10.60 -0.97
C SER A 128 21.38 -10.55 -2.34
N ALA A 129 21.18 -11.72 -2.95
CA ALA A 129 20.46 -11.86 -4.21
C ALA A 129 19.04 -11.29 -4.14
N LEU A 130 18.35 -11.43 -3.01
CA LEU A 130 16.98 -10.95 -2.81
C LEU A 130 16.91 -9.42 -2.91
N PHE A 131 17.73 -8.71 -2.13
CA PHE A 131 17.76 -7.24 -2.14
C PHE A 131 18.28 -6.71 -3.47
N ASN A 132 19.33 -7.33 -4.03
CA ASN A 132 19.86 -6.91 -5.32
C ASN A 132 18.83 -7.06 -6.44
N THR A 133 18.09 -8.16 -6.49
CA THR A 133 17.01 -8.35 -7.48
C THR A 133 15.92 -7.30 -7.31
N TYR A 134 15.50 -7.01 -6.07
CA TYR A 134 14.52 -5.96 -5.80
C TYR A 134 14.99 -4.58 -6.26
N LEU A 135 16.27 -4.26 -6.07
CA LEU A 135 16.86 -2.98 -6.45
C LEU A 135 17.05 -2.83 -7.97
N THR A 136 17.44 -3.91 -8.67
CA THR A 136 17.75 -3.84 -10.11
C THR A 136 16.56 -4.12 -11.02
N ASP A 137 15.60 -4.92 -10.55
CA ASP A 137 14.36 -5.24 -11.27
C ASP A 137 13.15 -5.09 -10.33
N PRO A 138 12.83 -3.85 -9.92
CA PRO A 138 11.78 -3.61 -8.94
C PRO A 138 10.39 -3.95 -9.50
N PRO A 139 9.51 -4.60 -8.71
CA PRO A 139 8.20 -5.04 -9.17
C PRO A 139 7.36 -3.96 -9.83
N ALA A 140 7.43 -2.72 -9.34
CA ALA A 140 6.65 -1.61 -9.86
C ALA A 140 7.19 -1.02 -11.18
N GLN A 141 8.32 -1.49 -11.70
CA GLN A 141 8.86 -1.05 -12.99
C GLN A 141 8.82 -2.16 -14.05
N ARG A 142 8.47 -3.38 -13.64
CA ARG A 142 8.31 -4.52 -14.54
C ARG A 142 7.18 -4.31 -15.56
N PRO A 143 7.31 -4.78 -16.81
CA PRO A 143 6.24 -4.73 -17.81
C PRO A 143 4.94 -5.38 -17.33
N GLU A 144 5.05 -6.45 -16.55
CA GLU A 144 3.91 -7.17 -15.97
C GLU A 144 3.09 -6.28 -15.02
N ALA A 145 3.67 -5.20 -14.50
CA ALA A 145 2.97 -4.25 -13.63
C ALA A 145 2.16 -3.23 -14.42
N GLU A 146 2.14 -3.30 -15.76
CA GLU A 146 1.24 -2.51 -16.59
C GLU A 146 -0.22 -2.69 -16.15
N VAL A 147 -0.95 -1.58 -16.12
CA VAL A 147 -2.34 -1.56 -15.69
C VAL A 147 -3.21 -2.29 -16.71
N ILE A 148 -3.87 -3.36 -16.27
CA ILE A 148 -4.86 -4.07 -17.08
C ILE A 148 -6.23 -3.42 -16.86
N LYS A 149 -6.70 -2.68 -17.86
CA LYS A 149 -8.06 -2.10 -17.85
C LYS A 149 -9.11 -3.22 -17.81
N GLY A 150 -10.12 -3.06 -16.98
CA GLY A 150 -11.11 -4.09 -16.64
C GLY A 150 -10.68 -5.04 -15.53
N ARG A 151 -9.44 -4.97 -15.03
CA ARG A 151 -8.94 -5.80 -13.92
C ARG A 151 -8.34 -4.97 -12.80
N ASP A 152 -7.29 -4.20 -13.06
CA ASP A 152 -6.60 -3.47 -11.98
C ASP A 152 -7.39 -2.23 -11.54
N ASN A 153 -8.25 -1.73 -12.41
CA ASN A 153 -9.32 -0.77 -12.08
C ASN A 153 -10.61 -1.45 -11.55
N MET A 154 -10.71 -2.78 -11.62
CA MET A 154 -11.84 -3.60 -11.17
C MET A 154 -11.37 -4.63 -10.12
N TYR A 155 -11.36 -4.19 -8.87
CA TYR A 155 -11.57 -5.03 -7.67
C TYR A 155 -10.44 -5.99 -7.24
N LEU A 156 -10.26 -6.07 -5.91
CA LEU A 156 -9.80 -7.27 -5.20
C LEU A 156 -10.96 -7.78 -4.33
N PRO A 157 -11.11 -9.10 -4.10
CA PRO A 157 -12.38 -9.72 -3.67
C PRO A 157 -12.82 -9.50 -2.21
N THR A 158 -12.28 -8.52 -1.49
CA THR A 158 -12.70 -8.25 -0.10
C THR A 158 -12.66 -6.76 0.21
N SER A 159 -13.68 -6.03 -0.24
CA SER A 159 -14.34 -4.96 0.55
C SER A 159 -15.33 -4.13 -0.28
N HIS A 160 -16.52 -4.00 0.27
CA HIS A 160 -17.74 -3.57 -0.39
C HIS A 160 -17.89 -2.04 -0.55
N ALA A 161 -16.80 -1.27 -0.69
CA ALA A 161 -16.91 0.19 -0.50
C ALA A 161 -15.81 1.06 -1.16
N PHE A 162 -15.66 0.99 -2.48
CA PHE A 162 -15.03 2.08 -3.25
C PHE A 162 -16.07 2.84 -4.08
N LEU A 163 -17.20 3.16 -3.44
CA LEU A 163 -18.19 4.03 -4.04
C LEU A 163 -17.53 5.29 -4.60
N MET A 164 -17.75 5.47 -5.90
CA MET A 164 -17.37 6.63 -6.71
C MET A 164 -15.92 6.62 -7.17
N ASP A 165 -15.68 5.94 -8.29
CA ASP A 165 -15.01 6.66 -9.37
C ASP A 165 -16.03 7.20 -10.38
N ARG A 166 -17.00 7.98 -9.89
CA ARG A 166 -18.00 8.64 -10.74
C ARG A 166 -17.29 9.55 -11.75
N LYS A 167 -16.23 10.27 -11.34
CA LYS A 167 -15.47 11.15 -12.24
C LYS A 167 -14.74 10.43 -13.37
N PHE A 168 -14.25 9.21 -13.16
CA PHE A 168 -13.53 8.45 -14.20
C PHE A 168 -14.45 7.53 -14.99
N ALA A 169 -15.53 7.01 -14.40
CA ALA A 169 -16.60 6.32 -15.13
C ALA A 169 -17.30 7.29 -16.10
N ASP A 170 -17.66 8.50 -15.62
CA ASP A 170 -18.26 9.53 -16.47
C ASP A 170 -17.26 10.01 -17.55
N ALA A 171 -15.95 10.08 -17.26
CA ALA A 171 -14.93 10.43 -18.25
C ALA A 171 -14.67 9.34 -19.30
N LEU A 172 -14.86 8.06 -18.94
CA LEU A 172 -14.76 6.94 -19.87
C LEU A 172 -16.02 6.79 -20.74
N GLU A 173 -17.21 7.06 -20.20
CA GLU A 173 -18.46 7.10 -20.95
C GLU A 173 -18.50 8.31 -21.90
N ALA A 174 -18.00 9.48 -21.47
CA ALA A 174 -17.88 10.67 -22.32
C ALA A 174 -16.80 10.57 -23.41
N ALA A 175 -15.84 9.65 -23.27
CA ALA A 175 -14.82 9.38 -24.28
C ALA A 175 -15.19 8.22 -25.23
N ALA A 176 -16.30 7.52 -24.95
CA ALA A 176 -16.79 6.37 -25.72
C ALA A 176 -18.07 6.68 -26.52
N GLY A 177 -18.60 7.90 -26.42
CA GLY A 177 -19.67 8.46 -27.27
C GLY A 177 -19.17 9.66 -28.04
#